data_AF-A0A0Q9Q8F7-F1
#
_entry.id   AF-A0A0Q9Q8F7-F1
#
_cell.length_a   1.000
_cell.length_b   1.000
_cell.length_c   1.000
_cell.angle_alpha   90.00
_cell.angle_beta   90.00
_cell.angle_gamma   90.00
#
_symmetry.space_group_name_H-M   'P 1'
#
loop_
_entity.id
_entity.type
_entity.pdbx_description
1 polymer ?
#
loop_
_entity_poly.entity_id
_entity_poly.type
_entity_poly.pdbx_seq_one_letter_code
_entity_poly.pdbx_strand_id
1 'polypeptide(L)' 'MRDMDQQHPDDETQDRGSAGTDTAGSTGVAEVDAVLASLDGLADRPVAEHVAVFEQAHDRLRRALDAPAD' A
#
# COMPACT_ATOMS: atom_id res chain seq x y z
N MET A 1 42.95 -19.44 -20.75
CA MET A 1 42.06 -18.35 -21.18
C MET A 1 40.65 -18.86 -20.92
N ARG A 2 40.14 -18.63 -19.69
CA ARG A 2 38.82 -19.13 -19.28
C ARG A 2 37.76 -18.18 -19.83
N ASP A 3 36.74 -18.79 -20.42
CA ASP A 3 35.67 -18.18 -21.15
C ASP A 3 34.99 -17.04 -20.37
N MET A 4 34.99 -15.89 -21.03
CA MET A 4 34.28 -14.66 -20.69
C MET A 4 32.80 -14.85 -21.07
N ASP A 5 32.21 -15.98 -20.64
CA ASP A 5 30.89 -16.49 -21.02
C ASP A 5 30.05 -16.80 -19.77
N GLN A 6 30.22 -15.98 -18.73
CA GLN A 6 29.27 -15.85 -17.63
C GLN A 6 28.53 -14.51 -17.74
N GLN A 7 28.15 -14.13 -18.96
CA GLN A 7 27.05 -13.19 -19.11
C GLN A 7 25.83 -13.91 -18.54
N HIS A 8 25.55 -13.65 -17.27
CA HIS A 8 24.29 -13.96 -16.61
C HIS A 8 23.22 -13.45 -17.57
N PRO A 9 22.51 -14.34 -18.30
CA PRO A 9 21.43 -13.89 -19.13
C PRO A 9 20.48 -13.22 -18.18
N ASP A 10 20.23 -11.95 -18.47
CA ASP A 10 19.13 -11.13 -18.05
C ASP A 10 18.47 -11.65 -16.78
N ASP A 11 18.75 -10.98 -15.66
CA ASP A 11 17.81 -10.87 -14.53
C ASP A 11 16.44 -10.66 -15.18
N GLU A 12 15.75 -11.78 -15.41
CA GLU A 12 14.45 -11.86 -16.03
C GLU A 12 13.66 -10.98 -15.13
N THR A 13 13.46 -9.73 -15.58
CA THR A 13 12.79 -8.66 -14.87
C THR A 13 11.59 -9.34 -14.31
N GLN A 14 11.69 -9.65 -13.02
CA GLN A 14 10.76 -10.55 -12.40
C GLN A 14 9.45 -9.85 -12.66
N ASP A 15 8.62 -10.47 -13.48
CA ASP A 15 7.27 -10.05 -13.72
C ASP A 15 6.59 -10.21 -12.36
N ARG A 16 6.84 -9.21 -11.51
CA ARG A 16 6.31 -9.05 -10.15
C ARG A 16 4.86 -8.61 -10.25
N GLY A 17 4.25 -8.69 -11.43
CA GLY A 17 2.83 -8.97 -11.56
C GLY A 17 2.57 -10.43 -11.20
N SER A 18 2.92 -10.84 -9.97
CA SER A 18 2.27 -12.02 -9.41
C SER A 18 0.80 -11.66 -9.35
N ALA A 19 0.03 -12.18 -10.30
CA ALA A 19 -1.42 -12.14 -10.30
C ALA A 19 -1.94 -13.06 -9.18
N GLY A 20 -1.53 -12.76 -7.94
CA GLY A 20 -2.35 -13.06 -6.79
C GLY A 20 -3.62 -12.23 -6.99
N THR A 21 -4.75 -12.90 -7.05
CA THR A 21 -6.04 -12.29 -6.70
C THR A 21 -5.99 -11.93 -5.21
N ASP A 22 -5.09 -11.01 -4.83
CA ASP A 22 -5.14 -10.38 -3.53
C ASP A 22 -6.23 -9.32 -3.62
N THR A 23 -7.22 -9.43 -2.75
CA THR A 23 -7.52 -8.50 -1.67
C THR A 23 -6.49 -7.34 -1.44
N ALA A 24 -5.95 -6.72 -2.49
CA ALA A 24 -4.70 -5.95 -2.46
C ALA A 24 -4.76 -4.61 -1.69
N GLY A 25 -5.90 -4.30 -1.06
CA GLY A 25 -6.09 -3.09 -0.25
C GLY A 25 -6.71 -3.33 1.12
N SER A 26 -7.06 -4.57 1.50
CA SER A 26 -7.64 -4.84 2.82
C SER A 26 -6.59 -5.43 3.76
N THR A 27 -6.47 -4.78 4.92
CA THR A 27 -5.57 -5.12 6.01
C THR A 27 -6.12 -6.23 6.92
N GLY A 28 -7.36 -6.67 6.68
CA GLY A 28 -8.07 -7.63 7.53
C GLY A 28 -8.63 -7.01 8.82
N VAL A 29 -8.36 -5.74 9.09
CA VAL A 29 -8.90 -5.00 10.23
C VAL A 29 -9.94 -4.02 9.70
N ALA A 30 -11.22 -4.27 10.01
CA ALA A 30 -12.35 -3.51 9.45
C ALA A 30 -12.23 -1.99 9.69
N GLU A 31 -11.73 -1.57 10.85
CA GLU A 31 -11.53 -0.15 11.16
C GLU A 31 -10.42 0.48 10.31
N VAL A 32 -9.32 -0.24 10.07
CA VAL A 32 -8.22 0.23 9.23
C VAL A 32 -8.67 0.30 7.77
N ASP A 33 -9.41 -0.70 7.30
CA ASP A 33 -9.94 -0.73 5.93
C ASP A 33 -10.92 0.42 5.68
N ALA A 34 -11.75 0.77 6.66
CA ALA A 34 -12.64 1.93 6.58
C ALA A 34 -11.86 3.26 6.50
N VAL A 35 -10.72 3.37 7.18
CA VAL A 35 -9.84 4.53 7.08
C VAL A 35 -9.20 4.60 5.69
N LEU A 36 -8.72 3.48 5.15
CA LEU A 36 -8.12 3.44 3.81
C LEU A 36 -9.14 3.78 2.72
N ALA A 37 -10.36 3.23 2.79
CA ALA A 37 -11.44 3.56 1.87
C ALA A 37 -11.82 5.06 1.89
N SER A 38 -11.60 5.74 3.03
CA SER A 38 -11.86 7.19 3.11
C SER A 38 -10.86 8.06 2.33
N LEU A 39 -9.74 7.47 1.90
CA LEU A 39 -8.71 8.12 1.07
C LEU A 39 -8.97 7.92 -0.44
N ASP A 40 -9.93 7.08 -0.82
CA ASP A 40 -10.29 6.86 -2.21
C ASP A 40 -10.73 8.17 -2.88
N GLY A 41 -10.16 8.47 -4.06
CA GLY A 41 -10.43 9.71 -4.80
C GLY A 41 -9.79 10.97 -4.22
N LEU A 42 -8.94 10.86 -3.20
CA LEU A 42 -8.22 12.03 -2.66
C LEU A 42 -7.34 12.70 -3.73
N ALA A 43 -6.76 11.92 -4.63
CA ALA A 43 -5.93 12.42 -5.73
C ALA A 43 -6.66 13.42 -6.66
N ASP A 44 -7.99 13.29 -6.79
CA ASP A 44 -8.81 14.17 -7.62
C ASP A 44 -9.21 15.48 -6.91
N ARG A 45 -8.92 15.58 -5.61
CA ARG A 45 -9.23 16.76 -4.78
C ARG A 45 -8.08 17.77 -4.80
N PRO A 46 -8.33 19.06 -4.54
CA PRO A 46 -7.28 20.06 -4.39
C PRO A 46 -6.25 19.67 -3.33
N VAL A 47 -4.95 19.82 -3.65
CA VAL A 47 -3.83 19.46 -2.76
C VAL A 47 -3.91 20.15 -1.39
N ALA A 48 -4.46 21.37 -1.34
CA ALA A 48 -4.67 22.09 -0.09
C ALA A 48 -5.59 21.34 0.90
N GLU A 49 -6.47 20.46 0.41
CA GLU A 49 -7.36 19.65 1.23
C GLU A 49 -6.72 18.34 1.71
N HIS A 50 -5.64 17.89 1.05
CA HIS A 50 -5.04 16.58 1.33
C HIS A 50 -4.52 16.50 2.76
N VAL A 51 -3.88 17.57 3.24
CA VAL A 51 -3.31 17.61 4.60
C VAL A 51 -4.39 17.36 5.65
N ALA A 52 -5.53 18.06 5.57
CA ALA A 52 -6.62 17.90 6.52
C ALA A 52 -7.22 16.48 6.50
N VAL A 53 -7.30 15.87 5.30
CA VAL A 53 -7.79 14.49 5.14
C VAL A 53 -6.79 13.49 5.72
N PHE A 54 -5.50 13.65 5.45
CA PHE A 54 -4.45 12.78 5.99
C PHE A 54 -4.35 12.88 7.51
N GLU A 55 -4.44 14.08 8.08
CA GLU A 55 -4.46 14.26 9.54
C GLU A 55 -5.66 13.55 10.18
N GLN A 56 -6.86 13.70 9.59
CA GLN A 56 -8.05 13.00 10.07
C GLN A 56 -7.90 11.47 9.96
N ALA A 57 -7.32 10.98 8.86
CA ALA A 57 -7.07 9.55 8.68
C ALA A 57 -6.06 9.02 9.71
N HIS A 58 -4.96 9.73 9.96
CA HIS A 58 -3.98 9.38 11.00
C HIS A 58 -4.60 9.34 12.39
N ASP A 59 -5.42 10.31 12.75
CA ASP A 59 -6.11 10.34 14.05
C ASP A 59 -7.08 9.17 14.24
N ARG A 60 -7.73 8.72 13.16
CA ARG A 60 -8.60 7.54 13.19
C ARG A 60 -7.80 6.25 13.28
N LEU A 61 -6.74 6.13 12.49
CA LEU A 61 -5.86 4.96 12.50
C LEU A 61 -5.21 4.77 13.87
N ARG A 62 -4.72 5.85 14.47
CA ARG A 62 -4.14 5.80 15.81
C ARG A 62 -5.14 5.27 16.84
N ARG A 63 -6.38 5.75 16.82
CA ARG A 63 -7.44 5.29 17.72
C ARG A 63 -7.79 3.81 17.52
N ALA A 64 -7.85 3.36 16.27
CA ALA A 64 -8.11 1.96 15.94
C ALA A 64 -6.98 1.04 16.44
N LEU A 65 -5.72 1.50 16.35
CA LEU A 65 -4.56 0.72 16.79
C LEU A 65 -4.30 0.79 18.31
N ASP A 66 -4.68 1.89 18.96
CA ASP A 66 -4.55 2.08 20.42
C ASP A 66 -5.68 1.35 21.19
N ALA A 67 -6.76 0.93 20.52
CA ALA A 67 -7.81 0.12 21.13
C ALA A 67 -7.25 -1.27 21.47
N PRO A 68 -7.48 -1.81 22.68
CA PRO A 68 -7.09 -3.17 23.01
C PRO A 68 -7.84 -4.12 22.06
N ALA A 69 -7.09 -4.96 21.34
CA ALA A 69 -7.68 -6.05 20.58
C ALA A 69 -8.39 -7.00 21.56
N ASP A 70 -9.69 -7.17 21.39
CA ASP A 70 -10.54 -8.10 22.16
C ASP A 70 -10.28 -9.56 21.72
#